data_AF-A0A067N3R4-F1
#
_entry.id   AF-A0A067N3R4-F1
#
_cell.length_a   1.000
_cell.length_b   1.000
_cell.length_c   1.000
_cell.angle_alpha   90.00
_cell.angle_beta   90.00
_cell.angle_gamma   90.00
#
_symmetry.space_group_name_H-M   'P 1'
#
loop_
_entity.id
_entity.type
_entity.pdbx_description
1 polymer ?
#
loop_
_entity_poly.entity_id
_entity_poly.type
_entity_poly.pdbx_seq_one_letter_code
_entity_poly.pdbx_strand_id
1 'polypeptide(L)'
;FETVWSQALPLVVRGAPGLLYDWSPTGFSRFLGHDPCDIVDCETDGVTRTTVNAFLEGLKESKVGGPVLKLKDYPEDMLFKDKSPTLARDFKSALPVPMYTYDDGPLNLAAMYPLDYACKPDIGPKVYAATASQCDNDHHGSTRLHMDMADAVNIMAHGRALWHIFASDDANSIRRVLKQHYPHLHDVINSHRV
;
A
#
# COMPACT_ATOMS: atom_id res chain seq x y z
N PHE A 1 -18.52 1.77 -13.36
CA PHE A 1 -17.09 1.47 -13.19
C PHE A 1 -16.39 1.55 -14.54
N GLU A 2 -16.69 0.66 -15.49
CA GLU A 2 -16.01 0.53 -16.79
C GLU A 2 -15.86 1.85 -17.57
N THR A 3 -16.93 2.63 -17.69
CA THR A 3 -16.90 3.93 -18.38
C THR A 3 -15.87 4.90 -17.79
N VAL A 4 -15.71 4.92 -16.47
CA VAL A 4 -14.73 5.79 -15.80
C VAL A 4 -13.33 5.17 -15.85
N TRP A 5 -13.24 3.85 -15.65
CA TRP A 5 -11.98 3.12 -15.69
C TRP A 5 -11.30 3.19 -17.07
N SER A 6 -12.09 3.16 -18.15
CA SER A 6 -11.60 3.32 -19.52
C SER A 6 -10.93 4.66 -19.82
N GLN A 7 -11.11 5.66 -18.94
CA GLN A 7 -10.49 6.98 -19.05
C GLN A 7 -9.22 7.11 -18.18
N ALA A 8 -8.73 6.00 -17.59
CA ALA A 8 -7.58 5.98 -16.67
C ALA A 8 -7.74 6.92 -15.45
N LEU A 9 -8.98 7.09 -14.98
CA LEU A 9 -9.29 7.93 -13.82
C LEU A 9 -9.32 7.12 -12.53
N PRO A 10 -8.69 7.60 -11.44
CA PRO A 10 -8.80 6.96 -10.13
C PRO A 10 -10.24 7.02 -9.61
N LEU A 11 -10.65 5.98 -8.90
CA LEU A 11 -12.01 5.84 -8.37
C LEU A 11 -11.98 5.71 -6.85
N VAL A 12 -12.86 6.45 -6.17
CA VAL A 12 -13.11 6.30 -4.74
C VAL A 12 -14.49 5.68 -4.55
N VAL A 13 -14.54 4.47 -4.04
CA VAL A 13 -15.80 3.80 -3.70
C VAL A 13 -16.09 4.04 -2.22
N ARG A 14 -17.27 4.61 -1.92
CA ARG A 14 -17.78 4.80 -0.55
C ARG A 14 -19.01 3.91 -0.36
N GLY A 15 -19.17 3.34 0.84
CA GLY A 15 -20.35 2.53 1.18
C GLY A 15 -20.33 1.09 0.65
N ALA A 16 -19.16 0.54 0.31
CA ALA A 16 -18.97 -0.91 0.16
C ALA A 16 -19.28 -1.63 1.50
N PRO A 17 -19.60 -2.94 1.51
CA PRO A 17 -19.87 -3.69 2.74
C PRO A 17 -18.75 -3.59 3.78
N GLY A 18 -17.55 -3.23 3.34
CA GLY A 18 -16.40 -2.92 4.20
C GLY A 18 -15.75 -4.19 4.72
N LEU A 19 -14.77 -4.00 5.60
CA LEU A 19 -14.11 -5.10 6.30
C LEU A 19 -14.99 -5.52 7.49
N LEU A 20 -15.26 -6.82 7.62
CA LEU A 20 -16.13 -7.35 8.69
C LEU A 20 -15.38 -7.60 9.99
N TYR A 21 -14.07 -7.84 9.91
CA TYR A 21 -13.22 -8.01 11.08
C TYR A 21 -12.66 -6.66 11.56
N ASP A 22 -12.14 -6.65 12.78
CA ASP A 22 -11.43 -5.49 13.33
C ASP A 22 -10.01 -5.43 12.74
N TRP A 23 -9.82 -4.53 11.78
CA TRP A 23 -8.51 -4.21 11.19
C TRP A 23 -7.82 -3.02 11.86
N SER A 24 -8.34 -2.52 12.99
CA SER A 24 -7.61 -1.55 13.79
C SER A 24 -6.29 -2.15 14.29
N PRO A 25 -5.33 -1.33 14.74
CA PRO A 25 -4.09 -1.82 15.35
C PRO A 25 -4.33 -2.89 16.43
N THR A 26 -5.39 -2.75 17.24
CA THR A 26 -5.74 -3.73 18.27
C THR A 26 -6.23 -5.05 17.66
N GLY A 27 -7.13 -4.98 16.68
CA GLY A 27 -7.70 -6.18 16.06
C GLY A 27 -6.68 -6.94 15.22
N PHE A 28 -5.88 -6.23 14.40
CA PHE A 28 -4.85 -6.84 13.58
C PHE A 28 -3.75 -7.51 14.42
N SER A 29 -3.32 -6.89 15.52
CA SER A 29 -2.37 -7.50 16.46
C SER A 29 -2.85 -8.83 17.04
N ARG A 30 -4.17 -9.06 17.18
CA ARG A 30 -4.68 -10.36 17.67
C ARG A 30 -4.43 -11.50 16.70
N PHE A 31 -4.35 -11.21 15.39
CA PHE A 31 -4.09 -12.23 14.37
C PHE A 31 -2.59 -12.44 14.15
N LEU A 32 -1.84 -11.35 14.01
CA LEU A 32 -0.46 -11.39 13.49
C LEU A 32 0.53 -10.60 14.37
N GLY A 33 0.16 -10.25 15.60
CA GLY A 33 0.96 -9.34 16.44
C GLY A 33 2.32 -9.89 16.87
N HIS A 34 2.48 -11.21 16.96
CA HIS A 34 3.76 -11.83 17.32
C HIS A 34 4.71 -11.98 16.13
N ASP A 35 4.23 -11.75 14.91
CA ASP A 35 5.05 -11.91 13.72
C ASP A 35 6.17 -10.86 13.71
N PRO A 36 7.40 -11.28 13.39
CA PRO A 36 8.51 -10.34 13.25
C PRO A 36 8.37 -9.56 11.95
N CYS A 37 8.65 -8.26 11.98
CA CYS A 37 8.56 -7.37 10.82
C CYS A 37 9.68 -6.33 10.81
N ASP A 38 9.91 -5.76 9.63
CA ASP A 38 10.83 -4.65 9.42
C ASP A 38 10.07 -3.34 9.36
N ILE A 39 10.49 -2.38 10.17
CA ILE A 39 9.92 -1.04 10.22
C ILE A 39 10.94 -0.06 9.64
N VAL A 40 10.49 0.70 8.66
CA VAL A 40 11.31 1.67 7.94
C VAL A 40 11.04 3.07 8.47
N ASP A 41 12.09 3.80 8.80
CA ASP A 41 12.04 5.25 9.02
C ASP A 41 12.03 5.97 7.66
N CYS A 42 10.97 6.76 7.41
CA CYS A 42 10.76 7.40 6.11
C CYS A 42 11.67 8.61 5.87
N GLU A 43 12.42 9.08 6.87
CA GLU A 43 13.37 10.19 6.72
C GLU A 43 14.78 9.65 6.48
N THR A 44 15.17 8.61 7.21
CA THR A 44 16.53 8.08 7.17
C THR A 44 16.70 6.81 6.33
N ASP A 45 15.60 6.21 5.88
CA ASP A 45 15.53 4.85 5.32
C ASP A 45 16.10 3.77 6.26
N GLY A 46 16.29 4.08 7.55
CA GLY A 46 16.76 3.15 8.56
C GLY A 46 15.73 2.04 8.81
N VAL A 47 16.20 0.81 8.94
CA VAL A 47 15.35 -0.36 9.16
C VAL A 47 15.55 -0.89 10.58
N THR A 48 14.45 -1.06 11.31
CA THR A 48 14.45 -1.67 12.64
C THR A 48 13.59 -2.92 12.64
N ARG A 49 14.17 -4.06 13.04
CA ARG A 49 13.45 -5.32 13.24
C ARG A 49 12.68 -5.27 14.56
N THR A 50 11.39 -5.57 14.52
CA THR A 50 10.51 -5.63 15.71
C THR A 50 9.40 -6.65 15.47
N THR A 51 8.33 -6.60 16.27
CA THR A 51 7.09 -7.36 16.03
C THR A 51 5.97 -6.43 15.56
N VAL A 52 5.02 -6.99 14.82
CA VAL A 52 3.81 -6.28 14.38
C VAL A 52 3.11 -5.61 15.55
N ASN A 53 2.94 -6.31 16.68
CA ASN A 53 2.27 -5.73 17.85
C ASN A 53 3.03 -4.54 18.43
N ALA A 54 4.35 -4.65 18.60
CA ALA A 54 5.15 -3.58 19.18
C ALA A 54 5.09 -2.31 18.31
N PHE A 55 5.13 -2.46 16.98
CA PHE A 55 4.96 -1.33 16.07
C PHE A 55 3.54 -0.73 16.16
N LEU A 56 2.51 -1.56 16.13
CA LEU A 56 1.11 -1.13 16.17
C LEU A 56 0.70 -0.48 17.50
N GLU A 57 1.32 -0.87 18.61
CA GLU A 57 1.21 -0.16 19.89
C GLU A 57 1.84 1.24 19.80
N GLY A 58 3.04 1.34 19.21
CA GLY A 58 3.70 2.62 18.96
C GLY A 58 2.89 3.58 18.08
N LEU A 59 2.10 3.07 17.12
CA LEU A 59 1.20 3.91 16.32
C LEU A 59 0.18 4.66 17.18
N LYS A 60 -0.37 4.03 18.23
CA LYS A 60 -1.37 4.63 19.11
C LYS A 60 -0.80 5.79 19.93
N GLU A 61 0.49 5.73 20.22
CA GLU A 61 1.22 6.71 21.02
C GLU A 61 1.91 7.78 20.17
N SER A 62 1.91 7.60 18.84
CA SER A 62 2.60 8.51 17.92
C SER A 62 2.00 9.91 17.97
N LYS A 63 2.88 10.91 18.05
CA LYS A 63 2.52 12.33 18.03
C LYS A 63 2.93 12.93 16.70
N VAL A 64 2.17 13.91 16.24
CA VAL A 64 2.57 14.77 15.12
C VAL A 64 3.91 15.42 15.50
N GLY A 65 4.90 15.34 14.60
CA GLY A 65 6.26 15.79 14.86
C GLY A 65 7.25 14.69 15.28
N GLY A 66 6.77 13.46 15.50
CA GLY A 66 7.62 12.31 15.75
C GLY A 66 8.19 11.68 14.46
N PRO A 67 9.03 10.64 14.59
CA PRO A 67 9.56 9.92 13.43
C PRO A 67 8.43 9.29 12.60
N VAL A 68 8.59 9.34 11.28
CA VAL A 68 7.65 8.75 10.32
C VAL A 68 8.06 7.30 10.07
N LEU A 69 7.51 6.38 10.84
CA LEU A 69 7.82 4.95 10.78
C LEU A 69 6.75 4.22 9.99
N LYS A 70 7.13 3.26 9.15
CA LYS A 70 6.20 2.44 8.37
C LYS A 70 6.52 0.96 8.40
N LEU A 71 5.45 0.16 8.45
CA LEU A 71 5.38 -1.20 7.98
C LEU A 71 4.90 -1.16 6.53
N LYS A 72 5.67 -1.72 5.60
CA LYS A 72 5.31 -1.79 4.18
C LYS A 72 5.28 -3.24 3.73
N ASP A 73 4.51 -3.53 2.68
CA ASP A 73 4.51 -4.82 1.97
C ASP A 73 4.32 -6.05 2.87
N TYR A 74 3.67 -5.91 4.04
CA TYR A 74 3.53 -7.02 4.96
C TYR A 74 2.43 -7.99 4.48
N PRO A 75 2.72 -9.29 4.34
CA PRO A 75 3.95 -9.99 4.67
C PRO A 75 4.93 -9.95 3.49
N GLU A 76 6.22 -9.75 3.79
CA GLU A 76 7.26 -9.67 2.77
C GLU A 76 7.72 -11.06 2.28
N ASP A 77 7.56 -12.09 3.13
CA ASP A 77 8.14 -13.41 2.96
C ASP A 77 7.20 -14.44 2.33
N MET A 78 5.89 -14.16 2.31
CA MET A 78 4.89 -15.10 1.81
C MET A 78 3.56 -14.41 1.45
N LEU A 79 2.61 -15.19 0.92
CA LEU A 79 1.28 -14.68 0.62
C LEU A 79 0.50 -14.41 1.91
N PHE A 80 -0.20 -13.28 1.97
CA PHE A 80 -0.99 -12.92 3.16
C PHE A 80 -2.07 -13.94 3.52
N LYS A 81 -2.63 -14.65 2.53
CA LYS A 81 -3.58 -15.75 2.78
C LYS A 81 -2.98 -16.93 3.53
N ASP A 82 -1.67 -17.13 3.43
CA ASP A 82 -0.96 -18.19 4.16
C ASP A 82 -0.65 -17.74 5.60
N LYS A 83 -0.46 -16.43 5.83
CA LYS A 83 -0.36 -15.84 7.17
C LYS A 83 -1.70 -15.83 7.92
N SER A 84 -2.76 -15.36 7.26
CA SER A 84 -4.10 -15.28 7.83
C SER A 84 -5.18 -15.52 6.78
N PRO A 85 -5.64 -16.77 6.60
CA PRO A 85 -6.73 -17.09 5.68
C PRO A 85 -8.02 -16.32 6.02
N THR A 86 -8.26 -16.09 7.31
CA THR A 86 -9.44 -15.36 7.81
C THR A 86 -9.44 -13.91 7.33
N LEU A 87 -8.33 -13.18 7.56
CA LEU A 87 -8.23 -11.78 7.13
C LEU A 87 -8.15 -11.66 5.61
N ALA A 88 -7.49 -12.60 4.92
CA ALA A 88 -7.43 -12.59 3.46
C ALA A 88 -8.84 -12.72 2.83
N ARG A 89 -9.69 -13.61 3.37
CA ARG A 89 -11.08 -13.75 2.92
C ARG A 89 -11.91 -12.50 3.22
N ASP A 90 -11.72 -11.90 4.39
CA ASP A 90 -12.39 -10.66 4.76
C ASP A 90 -12.03 -9.51 3.80
N PHE A 91 -10.73 -9.31 3.56
CA PHE A 91 -10.23 -8.34 2.58
C PHE A 91 -10.83 -8.57 1.20
N LYS A 92 -10.79 -9.81 0.70
CA LYS A 92 -11.40 -10.17 -0.59
C LYS A 92 -12.87 -9.77 -0.64
N SER A 93 -13.65 -10.07 0.42
CA SER A 93 -15.08 -9.74 0.48
C SER A 93 -15.38 -8.23 0.51
N ALA A 94 -14.40 -7.42 0.92
CA ALA A 94 -14.50 -5.97 0.96
C ALA A 94 -14.13 -5.29 -0.38
N LEU A 95 -13.51 -6.03 -1.31
CA LEU A 95 -13.09 -5.47 -2.60
C LEU A 95 -14.31 -5.06 -3.45
N PRO A 96 -14.32 -3.84 -4.01
CA PRO A 96 -15.36 -3.42 -4.92
C PRO A 96 -15.14 -4.06 -6.30
N VAL A 97 -16.21 -4.15 -7.10
CA VAL A 97 -16.13 -4.59 -8.50
C VAL A 97 -15.42 -5.96 -8.65
N PRO A 98 -15.96 -7.02 -8.02
CA PRO A 98 -15.28 -8.31 -7.85
C PRO A 98 -14.85 -8.96 -9.17
N MET A 99 -15.53 -8.66 -10.27
CA MET A 99 -15.16 -9.17 -11.60
C MET A 99 -13.74 -8.77 -12.02
N TYR A 100 -13.26 -7.60 -11.57
CA TYR A 100 -11.94 -7.05 -11.87
C TYR A 100 -10.94 -7.25 -10.72
N THR A 101 -11.41 -7.21 -9.47
CA THR A 101 -10.53 -7.08 -8.30
C THR A 101 -10.28 -8.40 -7.56
N TYR A 102 -11.16 -9.40 -7.72
CA TYR A 102 -10.92 -10.70 -7.11
C TYR A 102 -9.79 -11.42 -7.85
N ASP A 103 -9.00 -12.20 -7.12
CA ASP A 103 -7.93 -13.05 -7.64
C ASP A 103 -8.45 -14.23 -8.49
N ASP A 104 -9.76 -14.47 -8.49
CA ASP A 104 -10.51 -15.38 -9.36
C ASP A 104 -11.58 -14.66 -10.20
N GLY A 105 -11.52 -13.32 -10.28
CA GLY A 105 -12.42 -12.52 -11.10
C GLY A 105 -12.20 -12.78 -12.59
N PRO A 106 -13.24 -13.00 -13.40
CA PRO A 106 -13.07 -13.40 -14.81
C PRO A 106 -12.55 -12.27 -15.71
N LEU A 107 -12.52 -11.02 -15.24
CA LEU A 107 -11.92 -9.88 -15.94
C LEU A 107 -10.57 -9.48 -15.32
N ASN A 108 -10.12 -10.19 -14.29
CA ASN A 108 -8.79 -10.00 -13.72
C ASN A 108 -7.77 -10.85 -14.48
N LEU A 109 -7.03 -10.23 -15.40
CA LEU A 109 -5.99 -10.92 -16.18
C LEU A 109 -4.89 -11.54 -15.30
N ALA A 110 -4.69 -11.00 -14.10
CA ALA A 110 -3.74 -11.50 -13.12
C ALA A 110 -4.11 -12.91 -12.62
N ALA A 111 -5.41 -13.26 -12.63
CA ALA A 111 -5.93 -14.59 -12.32
C ALA A 111 -5.65 -15.62 -13.42
N MET A 112 -5.40 -15.16 -14.64
CA MET A 112 -5.34 -15.98 -15.86
C MET A 112 -3.92 -16.39 -16.25
N TYR A 113 -2.90 -15.99 -15.49
CA TYR A 113 -1.52 -16.41 -15.75
C TYR A 113 -1.37 -17.93 -15.63
N PRO A 114 -0.67 -18.60 -16.57
CA PRO A 114 -0.33 -20.01 -16.47
C PRO A 114 0.39 -20.33 -15.16
N LEU A 115 0.09 -21.48 -14.55
CA LEU A 115 0.65 -21.90 -13.26
C LEU A 115 2.18 -22.01 -13.29
N ASP A 116 2.75 -22.29 -14.46
CA ASP A 116 4.19 -22.45 -14.72
C ASP A 116 4.88 -21.14 -15.15
N TYR A 117 4.14 -20.03 -15.22
CA TYR A 117 4.73 -18.75 -15.60
C TYR A 117 5.55 -18.14 -14.45
N ALA A 118 6.87 -18.23 -14.57
CA ALA A 118 7.81 -17.79 -13.53
C ALA A 118 7.77 -16.28 -13.22
N CYS A 119 7.27 -15.45 -14.15
CA CYS A 119 7.15 -14.00 -13.98
C CYS A 119 5.71 -13.56 -13.63
N LYS A 120 4.92 -14.43 -12.97
CA LYS A 120 3.61 -14.04 -12.48
C LYS A 120 3.77 -12.87 -11.49
N PRO A 121 2.97 -11.78 -11.61
CA PRO A 121 3.03 -10.69 -10.65
C PRO A 121 2.69 -11.19 -9.24
N ASP A 122 3.32 -10.62 -8.21
CA ASP A 122 2.97 -10.89 -6.80
C ASP A 122 1.59 -10.28 -6.51
N ILE A 123 0.55 -11.05 -6.82
CA ILE A 123 -0.85 -10.63 -6.70
C ILE A 123 -1.37 -11.16 -5.38
N GLY A 124 -1.65 -10.24 -4.46
CA GLY A 124 -2.23 -10.55 -3.18
C GLY A 124 -2.32 -9.31 -2.31
N PRO A 125 -3.14 -9.34 -1.25
CA PRO A 125 -3.19 -8.23 -0.32
C PRO A 125 -1.84 -8.04 0.36
N LYS A 126 -1.42 -6.79 0.46
CA LYS A 126 -0.30 -6.33 1.27
C LYS A 126 -0.82 -5.33 2.30
N VAL A 127 -0.25 -5.38 3.49
CA VAL A 127 -0.61 -4.49 4.60
C VAL A 127 0.43 -3.39 4.71
N TYR A 128 -0.07 -2.16 4.77
CA TYR A 128 0.71 -0.96 4.99
C TYR A 128 0.18 -0.24 6.22
N ALA A 129 1.07 0.17 7.10
CA ALA A 129 0.73 0.96 8.28
C ALA A 129 1.87 1.94 8.58
N ALA A 130 1.54 3.18 8.91
CA ALA A 130 2.55 4.21 9.17
C ALA A 130 2.10 5.16 10.28
N THR A 131 3.07 5.74 11.00
CA THR A 131 2.82 6.90 11.87
C THR A 131 2.48 8.12 11.01
N ALA A 132 1.89 9.15 11.64
CA ALA A 132 1.52 10.37 10.94
C ALA A 132 2.77 11.13 10.43
N SER A 133 2.80 11.45 9.14
CA SER A 133 3.78 12.35 8.56
C SER A 133 3.43 13.81 8.83
N GLN A 134 4.43 14.69 8.80
CA GLN A 134 4.22 16.13 8.81
C GLN A 134 3.85 16.61 7.41
N CYS A 135 2.89 17.52 7.31
CA CYS A 135 2.47 18.10 6.05
C CYS A 135 3.24 19.41 5.82
N ASP A 136 4.52 19.28 5.51
CA ASP A 136 5.43 20.39 5.21
C ASP A 136 6.36 20.01 4.04
N ASN A 137 7.34 20.86 3.75
CA ASN A 137 8.31 20.65 2.66
C ASN A 137 9.64 20.05 3.14
N ASP A 138 9.76 19.77 4.44
CA ASP A 138 11.02 19.35 5.08
C ASP A 138 11.01 17.85 5.42
N HIS A 139 9.84 17.20 5.40
CA HIS A 139 9.66 15.77 5.71
C HIS A 139 9.09 14.99 4.53
N HIS A 140 9.32 13.67 4.53
CA HIS A 140 8.76 12.77 3.55
C HIS A 140 7.37 12.26 3.94
N GLY A 141 6.56 11.98 2.91
CA GLY A 141 5.33 11.21 3.09
C GLY A 141 5.63 9.76 3.46
N SER A 142 4.69 9.09 4.13
CA SER A 142 4.77 7.66 4.43
C SER A 142 4.94 6.81 3.17
N THR A 143 4.30 7.23 2.08
CA THR A 143 4.48 6.69 0.74
C THR A 143 5.00 7.80 -0.18
N ARG A 144 6.25 7.63 -0.63
CA ARG A 144 6.92 8.51 -1.59
C ARG A 144 6.31 8.33 -2.99
N LEU A 145 6.51 9.33 -3.86
CA LEU A 145 6.01 9.30 -5.23
C LEU A 145 6.56 8.06 -5.94
N HIS A 146 5.67 7.30 -6.59
CA HIS A 146 6.01 6.16 -7.42
C HIS A 146 4.88 5.89 -8.41
N MET A 147 5.14 4.97 -9.36
CA MET A 147 4.14 4.48 -10.29
C MET A 147 4.03 2.96 -10.13
N ASP A 148 2.82 2.49 -9.81
CA ASP A 148 2.56 1.06 -9.75
C ASP A 148 2.62 0.42 -11.14
N MET A 149 3.15 -0.81 -11.21
CA MET A 149 3.26 -1.56 -12.47
C MET A 149 1.94 -2.21 -12.89
N ALA A 150 0.97 -2.32 -11.99
CA ALA A 150 -0.31 -2.97 -12.20
C ALA A 150 -1.44 -2.19 -11.53
N ASP A 151 -2.67 -2.49 -11.92
CA ASP A 151 -3.86 -1.93 -11.28
C ASP A 151 -3.90 -2.32 -9.79
N ALA A 152 -4.24 -1.35 -8.94
CA ALA A 152 -4.26 -1.54 -7.49
C ALA A 152 -5.56 -1.03 -6.86
N VAL A 153 -5.97 -1.68 -5.77
CA VAL A 153 -7.08 -1.26 -4.92
C VAL A 153 -6.57 -1.10 -3.50
N ASN A 154 -6.73 0.10 -2.94
CA ASN A 154 -6.36 0.42 -1.57
C ASN A 154 -7.63 0.57 -0.71
N ILE A 155 -7.68 -0.14 0.42
CA ILE A 155 -8.75 -0.03 1.42
C ILE A 155 -8.16 0.60 2.68
N MET A 156 -8.65 1.78 3.05
CA MET A 156 -8.30 2.42 4.32
C MET A 156 -9.02 1.70 5.47
N ALA A 157 -8.32 0.77 6.11
CA ALA A 157 -8.89 -0.05 7.19
C ALA A 157 -8.99 0.70 8.53
N HIS A 158 -8.03 1.59 8.82
CA HIS A 158 -8.01 2.40 10.03
C HIS A 158 -7.21 3.68 9.82
N GLY A 159 -7.70 4.81 10.35
CA GLY A 159 -7.01 6.11 10.26
C GLY A 159 -7.46 6.96 9.07
N ARG A 160 -6.56 7.84 8.61
CA ARG A 160 -6.76 8.79 7.52
C ARG A 160 -5.44 9.03 6.78
N ALA A 161 -5.53 9.40 5.51
CA ALA A 161 -4.36 9.77 4.70
C ALA A 161 -4.73 10.86 3.69
N LEU A 162 -3.73 11.67 3.32
CA LEU A 162 -3.80 12.57 2.18
C LEU A 162 -3.14 11.88 0.98
N TRP A 163 -3.81 11.90 -0.17
CA TRP A 163 -3.30 11.29 -1.40
C TRP A 163 -3.18 12.35 -2.49
N HIS A 164 -2.01 12.41 -3.12
CA HIS A 164 -1.80 13.11 -4.38
C HIS A 164 -1.65 12.07 -5.48
N ILE A 165 -2.61 12.03 -6.41
CA ILE A 165 -2.62 11.09 -7.53
C ILE A 165 -2.49 11.90 -8.81
N PHE A 166 -1.57 11.48 -9.68
CA PHE A 166 -1.31 12.10 -10.97
C PHE A 166 -1.72 11.15 -12.09
N ALA A 167 -2.14 11.71 -13.23
CA ALA A 167 -2.41 10.90 -14.41
C ALA A 167 -1.11 10.26 -14.94
N SER A 168 -1.21 9.05 -15.47
CA SER A 168 -0.06 8.35 -16.07
C SER A 168 0.57 9.13 -17.23
N ASP A 169 -0.26 9.82 -18.02
CA ASP A 169 0.18 10.67 -19.14
C ASP A 169 1.07 11.84 -18.70
N ASP A 170 0.94 12.31 -17.46
CA ASP A 170 1.75 13.40 -16.89
C ASP A 170 3.12 12.93 -16.40
N ALA A 171 3.40 11.62 -16.37
CA ALA A 171 4.63 11.09 -15.79
C ALA A 171 5.91 11.66 -16.43
N ASN A 172 5.91 11.92 -17.73
CA ASN A 172 7.06 12.53 -18.41
C ASN A 172 7.26 14.00 -18.02
N SER A 173 6.17 14.74 -17.84
CA SER A 173 6.19 16.13 -17.37
C SER A 173 6.70 16.20 -15.93
N ILE A 174 6.19 15.32 -15.06
CA ILE A 174 6.64 15.19 -13.66
C ILE A 174 8.13 14.85 -13.61
N ARG A 175 8.60 13.85 -14.38
CA ARG A 175 10.02 13.51 -14.47
C ARG A 175 10.88 14.71 -14.88
N ARG A 176 10.43 15.51 -15.86
CA ARG A 176 11.15 16.69 -16.33
C ARG A 176 11.32 17.74 -15.23
N VAL A 177 10.25 18.01 -14.47
CA VAL A 177 10.30 18.97 -13.35
C VAL A 177 11.19 18.44 -12.24
N LEU A 178 10.98 17.21 -11.79
CA LEU A 178 11.73 16.63 -10.67
C LEU A 178 13.23 16.46 -11.00
N LYS A 179 13.60 16.15 -12.25
CA LYS A 179 15.02 16.08 -12.65
C LYS A 179 15.79 17.40 -12.50
N GLN A 180 15.10 18.54 -12.48
CA GLN A 180 15.75 19.83 -12.20
C GLN A 180 16.24 19.92 -10.75
N HIS A 181 15.53 19.28 -9.83
CA HIS A 181 15.85 19.23 -8.40
C HIS A 181 16.70 18.02 -8.02
N TYR A 182 16.52 16.90 -8.73
CA TYR A 182 17.20 15.62 -8.46
C TYR A 182 17.95 15.09 -9.70
N PRO A 183 18.95 15.83 -10.23
CA PRO A 183 19.59 15.48 -11.50
C PRO A 183 20.39 14.17 -11.46
N HIS A 184 20.75 13.69 -10.27
CA HIS A 184 21.51 12.45 -10.06
C HIS A 184 20.64 11.19 -10.11
N LEU A 185 19.30 11.32 -10.04
CA LEU A 185 18.38 10.18 -10.09
C LEU A 185 18.04 9.82 -11.54
N HIS A 186 18.32 8.57 -11.92
CA HIS A 186 18.04 8.07 -13.27
C HIS A 186 16.54 8.10 -13.61
N ASP A 187 15.72 7.48 -12.74
CA ASP A 187 14.26 7.53 -12.77
C ASP A 187 13.73 8.08 -11.44
N VAL A 188 13.49 9.39 -11.40
CA VAL A 188 13.02 10.11 -10.21
C VAL A 188 11.72 9.55 -9.63
N ILE A 189 10.76 9.13 -10.47
CA ILE A 189 9.46 8.60 -10.00
C ILE A 189 9.65 7.24 -9.34
N ASN A 190 10.40 6.34 -9.96
CA ASN A 190 10.57 4.99 -9.42
C ASN A 190 11.79 4.84 -8.50
N SER A 191 12.44 5.96 -8.15
CA SER A 191 13.59 5.97 -7.25
C SER A 191 13.21 5.71 -5.79
N HIS A 192 11.95 5.94 -5.43
CA HIS A 192 11.47 6.01 -4.04
C HIS A 192 12.28 6.99 -3.17
N ARG A 193 12.78 8.09 -3.76
CA ARG A 193 13.55 9.15 -3.08
C ARG A 193 12.85 10.52 -3.04
N VAL A 194 11.71 10.65 -3.73
CA VAL A 194 10.99 11.91 -3.93
C VAL A 194 9.55 11.77 -3.46
#